data_AF-A0A9D4RFD6-F1
#
_entry.id   AF-A0A9D4RFD6-F1
#
_cell.length_a   1.000
_cell.length_b   1.000
_cell.length_c   1.000
_cell.angle_alpha   90.00
_cell.angle_beta   90.00
_cell.angle_gamma   90.00
#
_symmetry.space_group_name_H-M   'P 1'
#
loop_
_entity.id
_entity.type
_entity.pdbx_description
1 polymer ?
#
loop_
_entity_poly.entity_id
_entity_poly.type
_entity_poly.pdbx_seq_one_letter_code
_entity_poly.pdbx_strand_id
1 'polypeptide(L)' 'MVTTISQNCYEQMDPKPFLYSLEDLQLSITGANGTELVYMGYIEAAISVPNISEETFDVPVLVVPNTE' A
#
# COMPACT_ATOMS: atom_id res chain seq x y z
N MET A 1 -0.86 5.98 -10.54
CA MET A 1 -0.63 4.54 -10.25
C MET A 1 -0.40 4.44 -8.76
N VAL A 2 -0.99 3.44 -8.09
CA VAL A 2 -0.87 3.29 -6.63
C VAL A 2 -0.16 1.98 -6.33
N THR A 3 0.74 1.99 -5.35
CA THR A 3 1.45 0.80 -4.89
C THR A 3 0.60 0.08 -3.85
N THR A 4 0.49 -1.24 -3.96
CA THR A 4 -0.34 -2.06 -3.06
C THR A 4 0.43 -3.28 -2.60
N ILE A 5 0.14 -3.74 -1.39
CA ILE A 5 0.52 -5.05 -0.86
C ILE A 5 -0.72 -5.78 -0.35
N SER A 6 -0.67 -7.11 -0.34
CA SER A 6 -1.76 -7.91 0.22
C SER A 6 -1.80 -7.82 1.74
N GLN A 7 -3.01 -7.98 2.28
CA GLN A 7 -3.23 -8.14 3.73
C GLN A 7 -2.35 -9.24 4.32
N ASN A 8 -2.20 -10.38 3.63
CA ASN A 8 -1.35 -11.46 4.11
C ASN A 8 0.12 -11.03 4.25
N CYS A 9 0.64 -10.24 3.30
CA CYS A 9 2.00 -9.70 3.40
C CYS A 9 2.13 -8.76 4.61
N TYR A 10 1.17 -7.84 4.79
CA TYR A 10 1.13 -6.92 5.92
C TYR A 10 1.05 -7.63 7.28
N GLU A 11 0.26 -8.70 7.38
CA GLU A 11 0.10 -9.48 8.61
C GLU A 11 1.37 -10.21 9.05
N GLN A 12 2.26 -10.53 8.11
CA GLN A 12 3.53 -11.21 8.36
C GLN A 12 4.69 -10.25 8.68
N MET A 13 4.49 -8.92 8.59
CA MET A 13 5.53 -7.95 8.89
C MET A 13 5.83 -7.89 10.39
N ASP A 14 7.12 -7.92 10.74
CA ASP A 14 7.62 -7.77 12.09
C ASP A 14 8.87 -6.87 12.11
N PRO A 15 8.82 -5.68 12.75
CA PRO A 15 7.68 -5.13 13.48
C PRO A 15 6.53 -4.74 12.53
N LYS A 16 5.29 -4.93 13.00
CA LYS A 16 4.10 -4.59 12.22
C LYS A 16 3.92 -3.06 12.13
N PRO A 17 3.92 -2.46 10.93
CA PRO A 17 3.78 -1.02 10.79
C PRO A 17 2.36 -0.54 11.10
N PHE A 18 2.26 0.73 11.54
CA PHE A 18 0.97 1.38 11.78
C PHE A 18 0.23 1.60 10.46
N LEU A 19 -1.08 1.38 10.48
CA LEU A 19 -1.95 1.53 9.32
C LEU A 19 -2.66 2.88 9.38
N TYR A 20 -2.38 3.75 8.42
CA TYR A 20 -2.95 5.10 8.33
C TYR A 20 -4.18 5.13 7.41
N SER A 21 -5.09 6.08 7.65
CA SER A 21 -6.28 6.28 6.82
C SER A 21 -6.04 7.35 5.76
N LEU A 22 -6.55 7.12 4.54
CA LEU A 22 -6.59 8.14 3.50
C LEU A 22 -7.80 9.09 3.63
N GLU A 23 -8.79 8.73 4.46
CA GLU A 23 -9.95 9.58 4.72
C GLU A 23 -9.52 10.92 5.33
N ASP A 24 -8.49 10.91 6.18
CA ASP A 24 -7.90 12.09 6.80
C ASP A 24 -7.32 13.07 5.76
N LEU A 25 -6.96 12.56 4.58
CA LEU A 25 -6.40 13.32 3.46
C LEU A 25 -7.46 13.66 2.39
N GLN A 26 -8.72 13.23 2.57
CA GLN A 26 -9.81 13.39 1.61
C GLN A 26 -9.49 12.82 0.22
N LEU A 27 -8.73 11.73 0.16
CA LEU A 27 -8.35 11.05 -1.08
C LEU A 27 -9.22 9.81 -1.30
N SER A 28 -9.67 9.62 -2.55
CA SER A 28 -10.36 8.40 -2.99
C SER A 28 -9.56 7.69 -4.08
N ILE A 29 -9.65 6.36 -4.11
CA ILE A 29 -8.86 5.52 -5.01
C ILE A 29 -9.79 4.66 -5.85
N THR A 30 -9.69 4.81 -7.16
CA THR A 30 -10.49 4.08 -8.14
C THR A 30 -9.62 3.20 -9.02
N GLY A 31 -10.10 2.00 -9.29
CA GLY A 31 -9.53 1.10 -10.29
C GLY A 31 -9.74 1.63 -11.70
N ALA A 32 -9.02 1.06 -12.66
CA ALA A 32 -9.11 1.46 -14.07
C ALA A 32 -10.51 1.26 -14.69
N ASN A 33 -11.33 0.38 -14.11
CA ASN A 33 -12.73 0.15 -14.45
C ASN A 33 -13.69 1.16 -13.80
N GLY A 34 -13.19 2.14 -13.04
CA GLY A 34 -13.99 3.13 -12.33
C GLY A 34 -14.58 2.64 -11.01
N THR A 35 -14.35 1.40 -10.59
CA THR A 35 -14.81 0.93 -9.27
C THR A 35 -13.88 1.44 -8.19
N GLU A 36 -14.44 1.77 -7.02
CA GLU A 36 -13.65 2.09 -5.85
C GLU A 36 -12.79 0.89 -5.44
N LEU A 37 -11.52 1.14 -5.14
CA LEU A 37 -10.62 0.11 -4.64
C LEU A 37 -10.89 -0.07 -3.15
N VAL A 38 -11.17 -1.29 -2.71
CA VAL A 38 -11.28 -1.61 -1.29
C VAL A 38 -9.87 -1.77 -0.71
N TYR A 39 -9.58 -1.04 0.37
CA TYR A 39 -8.31 -1.10 1.09
C TYR A 39 -8.56 -0.97 2.60
N MET A 40 -7.62 -1.44 3.41
CA MET A 40 -7.70 -1.35 4.88
C MET A 40 -7.07 -0.06 5.42
N GLY A 41 -6.09 0.47 4.68
CA GLY A 41 -5.36 1.70 4.96
C GLY A 41 -4.04 1.69 4.18
N TYR A 42 -3.11 2.55 4.56
CA TYR A 42 -1.78 2.59 3.95
C TYR A 42 -0.66 2.55 4.99
N ILE A 43 0.51 2.09 4.56
CA ILE A 43 1.76 2.14 5.33
C ILE A 43 2.76 3.00 4.55
N GLU A 44 3.66 3.67 5.28
CA GLU A 44 4.82 4.33 4.67
C GLU A 44 5.94 3.31 4.54
N ALA A 45 6.44 3.10 3.31
CA ALA A 45 7.48 2.10 3.05
C ALA A 45 8.55 2.63 2.11
N ALA A 46 9.79 2.22 2.40
CA ALA A 46 10.94 2.43 1.55
C ALA A 46 11.09 1.24 0.60
N ILE A 47 10.92 1.46 -0.70
CA ILE A 47 11.05 0.42 -1.74
C ILE A 47 12.41 0.56 -2.42
N SER A 48 13.22 -0.49 -2.32
CA SER A 48 14.44 -0.65 -3.10
C SER A 48 14.25 -1.77 -4.13
N VAL A 49 14.70 -1.57 -5.37
CA VAL A 49 14.64 -2.62 -6.40
C VAL A 49 16.06 -3.13 -6.68
N PRO A 50 16.42 -4.33 -6.17
CA PRO A 50 17.77 -4.87 -6.33
C PRO A 50 18.16 -4.99 -7.80
N ASN A 51 19.42 -4.71 -8.11
CA ASN A 51 20.02 -4.84 -9.45
C ASN A 51 19.44 -3.91 -10.53
N ILE A 52 18.53 -2.99 -10.17
CA ILE A 52 18.01 -1.96 -11.08
C ILE A 52 18.55 -0.58 -10.70
N SER A 53 18.46 -0.21 -9.43
CA SER A 53 19.07 1.01 -8.91
C SER A 53 19.52 0.82 -7.47
N GLU A 54 20.46 1.66 -7.03
CA GLU A 54 20.82 1.81 -5.62
C GLU A 54 19.87 2.79 -4.89
N GLU A 55 18.92 3.38 -5.61
CA GLU A 55 17.97 4.32 -5.06
C GLU A 55 16.88 3.59 -4.28
N THR A 56 16.43 4.25 -3.21
CA THR A 56 15.30 3.83 -2.40
C THR A 56 14.20 4.86 -2.55
N PHE A 57 12.97 4.40 -2.73
CA PHE A 57 11.80 5.24 -2.95
C PHE A 57 10.87 5.15 -1.75
N ASP A 58 10.70 6.26 -1.04
CA ASP A 58 9.68 6.37 0.02
C ASP A 58 8.32 6.57 -0.63
N VAL A 59 7.44 5.58 -0.49
CA VAL A 59 6.10 5.61 -1.08
C VAL A 59 5.05 5.11 -0.10
N PRO A 60 3.83 5.69 -0.15
CA PRO A 60 2.68 5.11 0.53
C PRO A 60 2.28 3.83 -0.20
N VAL A 61 2.05 2.77 0.57
CA VAL A 61 1.65 1.46 0.08
C VAL A 61 0.31 1.09 0.69
N LEU A 62 -0.71 0.90 -0.14
CA LEU A 62 -2.01 0.45 0.35
C LEU A 62 -1.97 -1.01 0.76
N VAL A 63 -2.62 -1.32 1.87
CA VAL A 63 -2.92 -2.69 2.27
C VAL A 63 -4.30 -3.06 1.72
N VAL A 64 -4.33 -3.95 0.73
CA VAL A 64 -5.59 -4.44 0.15
C VAL A 64 -6.00 -5.76 0.79
N PRO A 65 -7.29 -5.96 1.09
CA PRO A 65 -7.77 -7.22 1.63
C PRO A 65 -7.49 -8.35 0.65
N ASN A 66 -7.26 -9.55 1.16
CA ASN A 66 -7.21 -10.72 0.29
C ASN A 66 -8.61 -10.90 -0.31
N THR A 67 -8.71 -11.00 -1.63
CA THR A 67 -9.96 -11.41 -2.28
C THR A 67 -10.25 -12.86 -1.90
N GLU A 68 -11.49 -13.16 -1.48
CA GLU A 68 -12.00 -14.54 -1.43
C GLU A 68 -12.05 -15.18 -2.83
#